data_AF-A0A1X7UCH3-F1
#
_entry.id   AF-A0A1X7UCH3-F1
#
_cell.length_a   1.000
_cell.length_b   1.000
_cell.length_c   1.000
_cell.angle_alpha   90.00
_cell.angle_beta   90.00
_cell.angle_gamma   90.00
#
_symmetry.space_group_name_H-M   'P 1'
#
loop_
_entity.id
_entity.type
_entity.pdbx_description
1 polymer ?
#
loop_
_entity_poly.entity_id
_entity_poly.type
_entity_poly.pdbx_seq_one_letter_code
_entity_poly.pdbx_strand_id
1 'polypeptide(L)'
;MSTLVLGSFLRVTQKCNSCNKETQWDSQPFVRNIPEGNLLMSACILFTGCLPELSICMFQTMGCACISRSTFYYHQSHYLHPAIFHIWDIHQQSFFCQLSDDDHSGLILGGDGRSDSPGHSAKFGLYSLVELTHNVVIDIPLVQSHEVKNSNHMELEGLKRAVNKIQDFNITIDALVTDRHQQISIKKKVLALAKQEECEIIGVVKKYSQPFVLV
;
A
#
# COMPACT_ATOMS: atom_id res chain seq x y z
N MET A 1 -28.62 24.42 27.63
CA MET A 1 -27.59 24.16 26.61
C MET A 1 -27.37 22.66 26.58
N SER A 2 -27.49 22.04 25.42
CA SER A 2 -27.22 20.61 25.24
C SER A 2 -26.06 20.42 24.27
N THR A 3 -25.31 19.34 24.47
CA THR A 3 -24.19 18.95 23.62
C THR A 3 -24.43 17.56 23.06
N LEU A 4 -24.01 17.36 21.81
CA LEU A 4 -23.96 16.05 21.16
C LEU A 4 -22.51 15.81 20.73
N VAL A 5 -21.96 14.66 21.12
CA VAL A 5 -20.60 14.25 20.76
C VAL A 5 -20.66 12.98 19.92
N LEU A 6 -20.06 12.98 18.72
CA LEU A 6 -19.99 11.84 17.80
C LEU A 6 -18.55 11.64 17.33
N GLY A 7 -17.79 10.82 18.06
CA GLY A 7 -16.35 10.71 17.82
C GLY A 7 -15.66 12.04 18.14
N SER A 8 -14.98 12.64 17.18
CA SER A 8 -14.39 13.99 17.27
C SER A 8 -15.40 15.13 17.12
N PHE A 9 -16.61 14.86 16.64
CA PHE A 9 -17.63 15.88 16.40
C PHE A 9 -18.28 16.36 17.68
N LEU A 10 -18.40 17.67 17.83
CA LEU A 10 -19.22 18.36 18.83
C LEU A 10 -20.28 19.24 18.14
N ARG A 11 -21.55 19.06 18.53
CA ARG A 11 -22.65 20.00 18.29
C ARG A 11 -23.10 20.61 19.59
N VAL A 12 -23.24 21.93 19.59
CA VAL A 12 -23.74 22.71 20.72
C VAL A 12 -25.08 23.31 20.33
N THR A 13 -26.11 22.96 21.10
CA THR A 13 -27.45 23.54 20.95
C THR A 13 -27.74 24.48 22.11
N GLN A 14 -27.97 25.74 21.77
CA GLN A 14 -28.31 26.79 22.71
C GLN A 14 -29.76 27.22 22.50
N LYS A 15 -30.50 27.35 23.60
CA LYS A 15 -31.86 27.87 23.60
C LYS A 15 -31.89 29.14 24.42
N CYS A 16 -32.35 30.23 23.83
CA CYS A 16 -32.51 31.49 24.54
C CYS A 16 -33.71 31.39 25.49
N ASN A 17 -33.49 31.62 26.79
CA ASN A 17 -34.55 31.55 27.79
C ASN A 17 -35.61 32.66 27.62
N SER A 18 -35.25 33.79 27.02
CA SER A 18 -36.14 34.95 26.90
C SER A 18 -37.05 34.89 25.68
N CYS A 19 -36.56 34.39 24.54
CA CYS A 19 -37.32 34.36 23.28
C CYS A 19 -37.52 32.94 22.70
N ASN A 20 -37.08 31.91 23.41
CA ASN A 20 -37.13 30.49 22.99
C ASN A 20 -36.41 30.17 21.67
N LYS A 21 -35.67 31.11 21.06
CA LYS A 21 -34.90 30.86 19.84
C LYS A 21 -33.81 29.83 20.10
N GLU A 22 -33.72 28.85 19.21
CA GLU A 22 -32.68 27.82 19.23
C GLU A 22 -31.60 28.14 18.19
N THR A 23 -30.35 28.01 18.59
CA THR A 23 -29.18 28.14 17.71
C THR A 23 -28.28 26.94 17.89
N GLN A 24 -27.75 26.43 16.77
CA GLN A 24 -26.87 25.28 16.75
C GLN A 24 -25.52 25.70 16.17
N TRP A 25 -24.45 25.21 16.78
CA TRP A 25 -23.09 25.36 16.29
C TRP A 25 -22.44 23.98 16.18
N ASP A 26 -21.85 23.72 15.03
CA ASP A 26 -21.15 22.48 14.71
C ASP A 26 -19.66 22.75 14.60
N SER A 27 -18.86 21.92 15.27
CA SER A 27 -17.40 22.00 15.26
C SER A 27 -16.75 21.72 13.90
N GLN A 28 -17.44 20.97 13.03
CA GLN A 28 -16.94 20.55 11.74
C GLN A 28 -18.10 20.18 10.81
N PRO A 29 -17.91 20.24 9.48
CA PRO A 29 -18.94 19.83 8.54
C PRO A 29 -19.05 18.30 8.46
N PHE A 30 -20.01 17.84 7.67
CA PHE A 30 -20.22 16.44 7.36
C PHE A 30 -19.87 16.15 5.91
N VAL A 31 -19.18 15.05 5.67
CA VAL A 31 -19.06 14.45 4.35
C VAL A 31 -20.12 13.36 4.28
N ARG A 32 -21.17 13.60 3.48
CA ARG A 32 -22.40 12.80 3.50
C ARG A 32 -23.00 12.79 4.92
N ASN A 33 -22.91 11.66 5.63
CA ASN A 33 -23.43 11.47 6.99
C ASN A 33 -22.33 11.19 8.01
N ILE A 34 -21.07 11.45 7.67
CA ILE A 34 -19.91 11.22 8.54
C ILE A 34 -19.31 12.58 8.89
N PRO A 35 -19.07 12.88 10.18
CA PRO A 35 -18.32 14.07 10.54
C PRO A 35 -16.92 14.04 9.93
N GLU A 36 -16.53 15.13 9.25
CA GLU A 36 -15.31 15.14 8.44
C GLU A 36 -14.06 14.73 9.24
N GLY A 37 -13.88 15.28 10.45
CA GLY A 37 -12.75 14.94 11.32
C GLY A 37 -12.72 13.48 11.77
N ASN A 38 -13.85 12.76 11.79
CA ASN A 38 -13.82 11.32 12.08
C ASN A 38 -13.19 10.54 10.94
N LEU A 39 -13.45 10.96 9.69
CA LEU A 39 -12.83 10.34 8.51
C LEU A 39 -11.35 10.73 8.42
N LEU A 40 -11.04 12.01 8.63
CA LEU A 40 -9.66 12.51 8.63
C LEU A 40 -8.81 11.86 9.73
N MET A 41 -9.35 11.69 10.94
CA MET A 41 -8.65 11.01 12.03
C MET A 41 -8.33 9.55 11.66
N SER A 42 -9.27 8.81 11.07
CA SER A 42 -9.00 7.46 10.54
C SER A 42 -7.93 7.48 9.44
N ALA A 43 -8.00 8.44 8.53
CA ALA A 43 -7.04 8.59 7.43
C ALA A 43 -5.63 8.86 7.97
N CYS A 44 -5.48 9.79 8.92
CA CYS A 44 -4.20 10.08 9.57
C CYS A 44 -3.61 8.83 10.22
N ILE A 45 -4.38 8.12 11.04
CA ILE A 45 -3.90 6.90 11.72
C ILE A 45 -3.40 5.86 10.69
N LEU A 46 -4.18 5.63 9.62
CA LEU A 46 -3.84 4.63 8.61
C LEU A 46 -2.60 5.04 7.80
N PHE A 47 -2.57 6.26 7.28
CA PHE A 47 -1.53 6.70 6.34
C PHE A 47 -0.18 6.96 7.01
N THR A 48 -0.16 7.26 8.31
CA THR A 48 1.10 7.34 9.08
C THR A 48 1.58 5.98 9.59
N GLY A 49 0.83 4.89 9.36
CA GLY A 49 1.16 3.55 9.85
C GLY A 49 1.06 3.43 11.37
N CYS A 50 0.29 4.29 12.04
CA CYS A 50 0.12 4.23 13.49
C CYS A 50 -0.82 3.07 13.87
N LEU A 51 -0.55 2.46 15.03
CA LEU A 51 -1.44 1.46 15.60
C LEU A 51 -2.76 2.13 16.03
N PRO A 52 -3.93 1.72 15.48
CA PRO A 52 -5.21 2.34 15.79
C PRO A 52 -5.56 2.26 17.29
N GLU A 53 -5.24 1.12 17.91
CA GLU A 53 -5.43 0.88 19.35
C GLU A 53 -4.70 1.92 20.20
N LEU A 54 -3.42 2.13 19.92
CA LEU A 54 -2.58 3.06 20.68
C LEU A 54 -3.00 4.51 20.41
N SER A 55 -3.31 4.83 19.16
CA SER A 55 -3.72 6.18 18.75
C SER A 55 -5.02 6.59 19.44
N ILE A 56 -6.02 5.70 19.45
CA ILE A 56 -7.31 5.95 20.13
C ILE A 56 -7.13 6.01 21.65
N CYS A 57 -6.32 5.11 22.22
CA CYS A 57 -6.01 5.11 23.65
C CYS A 57 -5.34 6.44 24.08
N MET A 58 -4.44 6.98 23.26
CA MET A 58 -3.79 8.27 23.49
C MET A 58 -4.82 9.41 23.59
N PHE A 59 -5.75 9.53 22.63
CA PHE A 59 -6.79 10.56 22.67
C PHE A 59 -7.69 10.42 23.90
N GLN A 60 -8.09 9.20 24.23
CA GLN A 60 -8.90 8.92 25.43
C GLN A 60 -8.17 9.30 26.71
N THR A 61 -6.86 9.02 26.79
CA THR A 61 -6.01 9.38 27.94
C THR A 61 -5.86 10.89 28.09
N MET A 62 -5.79 11.63 26.98
CA MET A 62 -5.80 13.09 26.99
C MET A 62 -7.16 13.71 27.36
N GLY A 63 -8.23 12.91 27.41
CA GLY A 63 -9.60 13.40 27.57
C GLY A 63 -10.17 14.03 26.30
N CYS A 64 -9.57 13.75 25.13
CA CYS A 64 -10.04 14.23 23.84
C CYS A 64 -11.08 13.25 23.25
N ALA A 65 -12.23 13.78 22.84
CA ALA A 65 -13.24 12.98 22.14
C ALA A 65 -12.69 12.50 20.78
N CYS A 66 -12.76 11.21 20.53
CA CYS A 66 -12.21 10.58 19.33
C CYS A 66 -13.10 9.44 18.83
N ILE A 67 -12.80 8.97 17.62
CA ILE A 67 -13.49 7.81 17.04
C ILE A 67 -13.23 6.52 17.83
N SER A 68 -14.14 5.57 17.72
CA SER A 68 -13.97 4.22 18.27
C SER A 68 -13.16 3.32 17.33
N ARG A 69 -12.64 2.19 17.84
CA ARG A 69 -11.97 1.17 17.02
C ARG A 69 -12.90 0.65 15.91
N SER A 70 -14.16 0.38 16.23
CA SER A 70 -15.15 -0.08 15.24
C SER A 70 -15.37 0.95 14.13
N THR A 71 -15.41 2.24 14.49
CA THR A 71 -15.50 3.34 13.53
C THR A 71 -14.25 3.42 12.66
N PHE A 72 -13.06 3.25 13.23
CA PHE A 72 -11.81 3.22 12.48
C PHE A 72 -11.82 2.10 11.43
N TYR A 73 -12.12 0.85 11.82
CA TYR A 73 -12.11 -0.28 10.89
C TYR A 73 -13.20 -0.17 9.82
N TYR A 74 -14.36 0.38 10.17
CA TYR A 74 -15.38 0.71 9.19
C TYR A 74 -14.90 1.76 8.17
N HIS A 75 -14.24 2.83 8.62
CA HIS A 75 -13.65 3.81 7.72
C HIS A 75 -12.55 3.19 6.83
N GLN A 76 -11.69 2.36 7.43
CA GLN A 76 -10.60 1.68 6.76
C GLN A 76 -11.11 0.82 5.59
N SER A 77 -12.07 -0.07 5.83
CA SER A 77 -12.56 -1.00 4.80
C SER A 77 -13.43 -0.34 3.73
N HIS A 78 -14.26 0.65 4.09
CA HIS A 78 -15.26 1.22 3.19
C HIS A 78 -14.81 2.47 2.44
N TYR A 79 -13.82 3.20 2.95
CA TYR A 79 -13.41 4.49 2.37
C TYR A 79 -11.92 4.55 2.11
N LEU A 80 -11.08 4.22 3.09
CA LEU A 80 -9.65 4.46 2.99
C LEU A 80 -8.93 3.44 2.08
N HIS A 81 -9.17 2.14 2.25
CA HIS A 81 -8.60 1.13 1.35
C HIS A 81 -9.07 1.33 -0.10
N PRO A 82 -10.37 1.53 -0.40
CA PRO A 82 -10.81 1.86 -1.75
C PRO A 82 -10.12 3.10 -2.33
N ALA A 83 -9.94 4.16 -1.53
CA ALA A 83 -9.23 5.36 -1.97
C ALA A 83 -7.75 5.08 -2.29
N ILE A 84 -7.06 4.31 -1.44
CA ILE A 84 -5.67 3.89 -1.70
C ILE A 84 -5.60 3.11 -3.02
N PHE A 85 -6.45 2.10 -3.21
CA PHE A 85 -6.44 1.28 -4.43
C PHE A 85 -6.76 2.10 -5.68
N HIS A 86 -7.70 3.04 -5.58
CA HIS A 86 -8.06 3.90 -6.69
C HIS A 86 -6.90 4.82 -7.11
N ILE A 87 -6.24 5.46 -6.14
CA ILE A 87 -5.08 6.33 -6.40
C ILE A 87 -3.92 5.49 -6.95
N TRP A 88 -3.68 4.31 -6.38
CA TRP A 88 -2.67 3.37 -6.88
C TRP A 88 -2.92 2.98 -8.34
N ASP A 89 -4.16 2.62 -8.68
CA ASP A 89 -4.54 2.23 -10.04
C ASP A 89 -4.35 3.38 -11.04
N ILE A 90 -4.73 4.61 -10.67
CA ILE A 90 -4.48 5.81 -11.49
C ILE A 90 -2.99 6.02 -11.74
N HIS A 91 -2.17 5.96 -10.68
CA HIS A 91 -0.72 6.15 -10.82
C HIS A 91 -0.07 5.06 -11.68
N GLN A 92 -0.47 3.82 -11.46
CA GLN A 92 0.05 2.68 -12.19
C GLN A 92 -0.32 2.73 -13.68
N GLN A 93 -1.58 3.04 -14.00
CA GLN A 93 -2.02 3.21 -15.39
C GLN A 93 -1.31 4.39 -16.07
N SER A 94 -1.21 5.53 -15.40
CA SER A 94 -0.48 6.69 -15.92
C SER A 94 0.97 6.36 -16.23
N PHE A 95 1.63 5.57 -15.39
CA PHE A 95 3.01 5.14 -15.61
C PHE A 95 3.12 4.20 -16.81
N PHE A 96 2.23 3.21 -16.93
CA PHE A 96 2.23 2.30 -18.08
C PHE A 96 1.93 3.02 -19.41
N CYS A 97 1.03 4.01 -19.42
CA CYS A 97 0.78 4.83 -20.61
C CYS A 97 2.02 5.63 -21.03
N GLN A 98 2.76 6.20 -20.06
CA GLN A 98 4.01 6.91 -20.37
C GLN A 98 5.06 5.99 -20.97
N LEU A 99 5.20 4.78 -20.42
CA LEU A 99 6.13 3.76 -20.94
C LEU A 99 5.75 3.22 -22.32
N SER A 100 4.46 3.23 -22.68
CA SER A 100 4.04 2.81 -24.03
C SER A 100 4.26 3.88 -25.10
N ASP A 101 4.29 5.15 -24.70
CA ASP A 101 4.47 6.29 -25.60
C ASP A 101 5.96 6.60 -25.85
N ASP A 102 6.85 6.24 -24.93
CA ASP A 102 8.29 6.35 -25.11
C ASP A 102 8.81 5.29 -26.10
N ASP A 103 9.13 5.73 -27.32
CA ASP A 103 9.73 4.93 -28.38
C ASP A 103 11.18 4.58 -28.00
N HIS A 104 11.36 3.54 -27.16
CA HIS A 104 12.51 2.61 -27.05
C HIS A 104 13.04 2.26 -25.64
N SER A 105 13.63 1.05 -25.59
CA SER A 105 14.26 0.28 -24.51
C SER A 105 13.30 -0.46 -23.58
N GLY A 106 13.49 -1.77 -23.46
CA GLY A 106 12.68 -2.58 -22.55
C GLY A 106 13.05 -2.28 -21.10
N LEU A 107 12.14 -2.64 -20.20
CA LEU A 107 12.27 -2.29 -18.79
C LEU A 107 13.43 -3.06 -18.13
N ILE A 108 14.21 -2.33 -17.34
CA ILE A 108 15.16 -2.93 -16.40
C ILE A 108 14.47 -3.01 -15.04
N LEU A 109 14.16 -4.21 -14.62
CA LEU A 109 13.35 -4.47 -13.44
C LEU A 109 14.21 -4.95 -12.28
N GLY A 110 13.92 -4.47 -11.09
CA GLY A 110 14.42 -4.98 -9.82
C GLY A 110 13.27 -5.53 -8.99
N GLY A 111 13.46 -6.69 -8.35
CA GLY A 111 12.41 -7.30 -7.56
C GLY A 111 12.90 -7.95 -6.27
N ASP A 112 12.11 -7.83 -5.20
CA ASP A 112 12.37 -8.45 -3.91
C ASP A 112 11.08 -8.96 -3.25
N GLY A 113 11.20 -10.10 -2.54
CA GLY A 113 10.12 -10.75 -1.82
C GLY A 113 10.14 -10.43 -0.32
N ARG A 114 8.96 -10.16 0.26
CA ARG A 114 8.78 -9.91 1.68
C ARG A 114 7.66 -10.80 2.21
N SER A 115 7.89 -11.46 3.34
CA SER A 115 6.90 -12.33 3.98
C SER A 115 6.45 -11.75 5.32
N ASP A 116 5.20 -12.03 5.70
CA ASP A 116 4.60 -11.55 6.96
C ASP A 116 5.22 -12.17 8.22
N SER A 117 5.79 -13.37 8.11
CA SER A 117 6.49 -14.04 9.21
C SER A 117 7.71 -14.83 8.72
N PRO A 118 8.68 -15.11 9.62
CA PRO A 118 9.85 -15.91 9.27
C PRO A 118 9.51 -17.38 8.99
N GLY A 119 10.24 -17.99 8.05
CA GLY A 119 10.22 -19.43 7.82
C GLY A 119 8.97 -19.95 7.09
N HIS A 120 8.65 -21.22 7.29
CA HIS A 120 7.61 -21.91 6.51
C HIS A 120 6.17 -21.54 6.89
N SER A 121 5.96 -20.70 7.90
CA SER A 121 4.64 -20.36 8.45
C SER A 121 4.03 -19.08 7.88
N ALA A 122 4.70 -18.43 6.93
CA ALA A 122 4.20 -17.21 6.30
C ALA A 122 2.83 -17.42 5.65
N LYS A 123 1.87 -16.56 6.00
CA LYS A 123 0.51 -16.58 5.45
C LYS A 123 0.41 -15.67 4.24
N PHE A 124 1.12 -14.55 4.25
CA PHE A 124 1.11 -13.58 3.19
C PHE A 124 2.53 -13.29 2.72
N GLY A 125 2.72 -13.30 1.41
CA GLY A 125 3.94 -12.89 0.74
C GLY A 125 3.65 -11.75 -0.20
N LEU A 126 4.51 -10.76 -0.21
CA LEU A 126 4.45 -9.58 -1.04
C LEU A 126 5.70 -9.57 -1.92
N TYR A 127 5.54 -9.26 -3.20
CA TYR A 127 6.66 -9.08 -4.10
C TYR A 127 6.67 -7.65 -4.59
N SER A 128 7.74 -6.90 -4.32
CA SER A 128 7.89 -5.53 -4.80
C SER A 128 8.66 -5.55 -6.10
N LEU A 129 8.08 -5.04 -7.19
CA LEU A 129 8.73 -4.90 -8.49
C LEU A 129 8.94 -3.42 -8.82
N VAL A 130 10.17 -3.06 -9.18
CA VAL A 130 10.62 -1.68 -9.39
C VAL A 130 11.26 -1.57 -10.77
N GLU A 131 10.96 -0.49 -11.50
CA GLU A 131 11.69 -0.08 -12.70
C GLU A 131 12.93 0.70 -12.26
N LEU A 132 14.12 0.21 -12.62
CA LEU A 132 15.39 0.70 -12.07
C LEU A 132 15.89 1.99 -12.74
N THR A 133 15.41 2.32 -13.94
CA THR A 133 15.83 3.53 -14.66
C THR A 133 15.22 4.79 -14.04
N HIS A 134 13.92 4.75 -13.77
CA HIS A 134 13.13 5.84 -13.20
C HIS A 134 12.93 5.69 -11.68
N ASN A 135 13.36 4.57 -11.10
CA ASN A 135 13.18 4.22 -9.69
C ASN A 135 11.71 4.24 -9.24
N VAL A 136 10.83 3.72 -10.09
CA VAL A 136 9.38 3.69 -9.85
C VAL A 136 8.95 2.28 -9.47
N VAL A 137 8.14 2.16 -8.41
CA VAL A 137 7.52 0.88 -8.07
C VAL A 137 6.43 0.59 -9.08
N ILE A 138 6.60 -0.49 -9.86
CA ILE A 138 5.66 -0.90 -10.90
C ILE A 138 4.48 -1.62 -10.28
N ASP A 139 4.72 -2.64 -9.46
CA ASP A 139 3.65 -3.47 -8.89
C ASP A 139 4.07 -4.07 -7.55
N ILE A 140 3.07 -4.35 -6.72
CA ILE A 140 3.26 -4.94 -5.41
C ILE A 140 2.24 -6.08 -5.19
N PRO A 141 2.32 -7.20 -5.93
CA PRO A 141 1.37 -8.29 -5.76
C PRO A 141 1.47 -8.93 -4.38
N LEU A 142 0.31 -9.05 -3.73
CA LEU A 142 0.10 -9.83 -2.53
C LEU A 142 -0.33 -11.25 -2.92
N VAL A 143 0.26 -12.25 -2.27
CA VAL A 143 -0.03 -13.68 -2.46
C VAL A 143 -0.29 -14.29 -1.09
N GLN A 144 -1.42 -14.96 -0.93
CA GLN A 144 -1.67 -15.78 0.26
C GLN A 144 -1.12 -17.19 0.07
N SER A 145 -0.57 -17.78 1.13
CA SER A 145 0.05 -19.11 1.10
C SER A 145 -0.90 -20.24 0.68
N HIS A 146 -2.21 -20.05 0.82
CA HIS A 146 -3.23 -21.03 0.41
C HIS A 146 -3.49 -21.02 -1.10
N GLU A 147 -3.13 -19.94 -1.79
CA GLU A 147 -3.19 -19.84 -3.26
C GLU A 147 -2.04 -20.62 -3.91
N VAL A 148 -1.05 -21.02 -3.12
CA VAL A 148 0.20 -21.65 -3.56
C VAL A 148 0.49 -22.90 -2.73
N LYS A 149 1.54 -23.65 -3.09
CA LYS A 149 1.87 -24.91 -2.41
C LYS A 149 2.38 -24.71 -0.98
N ASN A 150 3.18 -23.66 -0.76
CA ASN A 150 3.70 -23.27 0.54
C ASN A 150 4.24 -21.83 0.48
N SER A 151 4.59 -21.30 1.65
CA SER A 151 5.17 -19.97 1.84
C SER A 151 6.36 -19.65 0.93
N ASN A 152 7.25 -20.63 0.68
CA ASN A 152 8.41 -20.42 -0.21
C ASN A 152 7.99 -20.08 -1.66
N HIS A 153 6.82 -20.55 -2.10
CA HIS A 153 6.34 -20.30 -3.47
C HIS A 153 5.65 -18.93 -3.64
N MET A 154 5.35 -18.22 -2.55
CA MET A 154 4.65 -16.93 -2.63
C MET A 154 5.48 -15.89 -3.39
N GLU A 155 6.79 -15.88 -3.19
CA GLU A 155 7.69 -14.96 -3.89
C GLU A 155 7.67 -15.19 -5.40
N LEU A 156 7.80 -16.45 -5.83
CA LEU A 156 7.75 -16.80 -7.25
C LEU A 156 6.41 -16.46 -7.88
N GLU A 157 5.30 -16.74 -7.19
CA GLU A 157 3.97 -16.43 -7.72
C GLU A 157 3.71 -14.90 -7.72
N GLY A 158 4.25 -14.16 -6.77
CA GLY A 158 4.25 -12.70 -6.79
C GLY A 158 4.98 -12.15 -8.01
N LEU A 159 6.21 -12.60 -8.26
CA LEU A 159 6.97 -12.21 -9.45
C LEU A 159 6.20 -12.52 -10.76
N LYS A 160 5.61 -13.71 -10.87
CA LYS A 160 4.80 -14.07 -12.06
C LYS A 160 3.62 -13.15 -12.27
N ARG A 161 2.87 -12.80 -11.20
CA ARG A 161 1.73 -11.88 -11.29
C ARG A 161 2.17 -10.53 -11.83
N ALA A 162 3.26 -9.99 -11.30
CA ALA A 162 3.78 -8.70 -11.73
C ALA A 162 4.26 -8.74 -13.19
N VAL A 163 5.00 -9.79 -13.58
CA VAL A 163 5.49 -9.94 -14.97
C VAL A 163 4.34 -10.12 -15.96
N ASN A 164 3.35 -10.96 -15.65
CA ASN A 164 2.18 -11.15 -16.50
C ASN A 164 1.43 -9.83 -16.72
N LYS A 165 1.27 -9.02 -15.66
CA LYS A 165 0.63 -7.72 -15.74
C LYS A 165 1.37 -6.78 -16.69
N ILE A 166 2.71 -6.75 -16.67
CA ILE A 166 3.51 -5.95 -17.61
C ILE A 166 3.32 -6.43 -19.06
N GLN A 167 3.25 -7.76 -19.25
CA GLN A 167 3.02 -8.35 -20.56
C GLN A 167 1.62 -8.01 -21.12
N ASP A 168 0.61 -7.88 -20.26
CA ASP A 168 -0.73 -7.43 -20.66
C ASP A 168 -0.74 -6.00 -21.25
N PHE A 169 0.25 -5.16 -20.88
CA PHE A 169 0.46 -3.82 -21.45
C PHE A 169 1.38 -3.83 -22.69
N ASN A 170 1.78 -4.99 -23.22
CA ASN A 170 2.70 -5.14 -24.35
C ASN A 170 4.09 -4.48 -24.17
N ILE A 171 4.53 -4.34 -22.92
CA ILE A 171 5.84 -3.73 -22.62
C ILE A 171 6.92 -4.82 -22.59
N THR A 172 8.06 -4.55 -23.23
CA THR A 172 9.20 -5.48 -23.25
C THR A 172 10.02 -5.34 -21.97
N ILE A 173 10.54 -6.45 -21.45
CA ILE A 173 11.43 -6.49 -20.29
C ILE A 173 12.83 -6.88 -20.78
N ASP A 174 13.81 -6.00 -20.62
CA ASP A 174 15.18 -6.23 -21.07
C ASP A 174 16.01 -6.97 -20.01
N ALA A 175 15.81 -6.64 -18.74
CA ALA A 175 16.53 -7.27 -17.65
C ALA A 175 15.66 -7.38 -16.40
N LEU A 176 15.88 -8.45 -15.63
CA LEU A 176 15.28 -8.65 -14.31
C LEU A 176 16.38 -8.98 -13.30
N VAL A 177 16.51 -8.13 -12.28
CA VAL A 177 17.46 -8.23 -11.18
C VAL A 177 16.69 -8.65 -9.93
N THR A 178 16.99 -9.84 -9.41
CA THR A 178 16.41 -10.33 -8.14
C THR A 178 17.54 -10.82 -7.23
N ASP A 179 17.29 -10.86 -5.92
CA ASP A 179 18.21 -11.56 -5.02
C ASP A 179 18.21 -13.08 -5.31
N ARG A 180 19.28 -13.78 -4.91
CA ARG A 180 19.48 -15.20 -5.13
C ARG A 180 18.56 -16.05 -4.24
N HIS A 181 17.27 -16.04 -4.51
CA HIS A 181 16.42 -17.13 -4.01
C HIS A 181 16.59 -18.36 -4.90
N GLN A 182 16.93 -19.52 -4.31
CA GLN A 182 17.16 -20.78 -5.03
C GLN A 182 16.02 -21.16 -5.99
N GLN A 183 14.76 -20.82 -5.68
CA GLN A 183 13.61 -21.13 -6.53
C GLN A 183 13.52 -20.27 -7.80
N ILE A 184 13.97 -19.01 -7.74
CA ILE A 184 14.09 -18.12 -8.91
C ILE A 184 15.28 -18.58 -9.77
N SER A 185 16.40 -18.96 -9.13
CA SER A 185 17.58 -19.47 -9.82
C SER A 185 17.34 -20.81 -10.55
N ILE A 186 16.46 -21.68 -10.03
CA ILE A 186 16.14 -22.99 -10.64
C ILE A 186 15.11 -22.84 -11.80
N LYS A 187 14.31 -21.78 -11.81
CA LYS A 187 13.34 -21.46 -12.88
C LYS A 187 13.81 -20.37 -13.83
N LYS A 188 15.12 -20.29 -14.11
CA LYS A 188 15.71 -19.53 -15.24
C LYS A 188 15.12 -19.89 -16.63
N LYS A 189 14.24 -20.89 -16.73
CA LYS A 189 13.44 -21.20 -17.93
C LYS A 189 12.25 -20.26 -18.18
N VAL A 190 11.84 -19.41 -17.21
CA VAL A 190 10.70 -18.50 -17.42
C VAL A 190 11.11 -17.23 -18.21
N LEU A 191 12.37 -16.81 -18.13
CA LEU A 191 12.91 -15.67 -18.90
C LEU A 191 13.53 -16.04 -20.26
N ALA A 192 13.48 -17.30 -20.68
CA ALA A 192 13.98 -17.73 -22.00
C ALA A 192 12.95 -17.57 -23.14
N LEU A 193 11.80 -16.95 -22.89
CA LEU A 193 10.71 -16.81 -23.87
C LEU A 193 10.62 -15.42 -24.54
N ALA A 194 11.43 -14.45 -24.11
CA ALA A 194 11.60 -13.18 -24.81
C ALA A 194 12.96 -13.19 -25.55
N LYS A 195 12.93 -13.78 -26.74
CA LYS A 195 13.98 -13.79 -27.80
C LYS A 195 15.33 -14.45 -27.46
N GLN A 196 15.55 -15.56 -28.17
CA GLN A 196 16.86 -15.97 -28.66
C GLN A 196 17.56 -14.78 -29.33
N GLU A 197 18.61 -14.25 -28.71
CA GLU A 197 19.95 -14.06 -29.26
C GLU A 197 20.76 -13.20 -28.26
N GLU A 198 21.81 -13.83 -27.71
CA GLU A 198 22.95 -13.22 -26.98
C GLU A 198 22.69 -12.06 -26.00
N CYS A 199 22.60 -12.37 -24.70
CA CYS A 199 22.97 -11.41 -23.67
C CYS A 199 23.75 -12.12 -22.55
N GLU A 200 25.05 -11.83 -22.49
CA GLU A 200 25.93 -12.18 -21.39
C GLU A 200 25.42 -11.56 -20.08
N ILE A 201 25.23 -12.40 -19.06
CA ILE A 201 24.90 -11.95 -17.71
C ILE A 201 26.19 -11.40 -17.07
N ILE A 202 26.39 -10.09 -17.13
CA ILE A 202 27.44 -9.43 -16.33
C ILE A 202 26.96 -9.39 -14.87
N GLY A 203 27.40 -10.37 -14.08
CA GLY A 203 27.26 -10.34 -12.63
C GLY A 203 28.19 -9.28 -12.03
N VAL A 204 27.76 -8.02 -11.93
CA VAL A 204 28.49 -7.01 -11.15
C VAL A 204 28.06 -7.09 -9.69
N VAL A 205 28.89 -7.76 -8.90
CA VAL A 205 28.91 -7.66 -7.44
C VAL A 205 29.48 -6.29 -7.06
N LYS A 206 28.67 -5.41 -6.47
CA LYS A 206 29.18 -4.37 -5.56
C LYS A 206 28.62 -4.63 -4.16
N LYS A 207 29.41 -5.33 -3.35
CA LYS A 207 29.25 -5.32 -1.88
C LYS A 207 29.53 -3.90 -1.41
N TYR A 208 28.50 -3.13 -1.07
CA TYR A 208 28.66 -2.02 -0.14
C TYR A 208 28.46 -2.58 1.27
N SER A 209 29.55 -3.08 1.85
CA SER A 209 29.64 -3.30 3.28
C SER A 209 30.00 -1.97 3.94
N GLN A 210 29.03 -1.30 4.57
CA GLN A 210 29.30 -0.45 5.75
C GLN A 210 28.13 -0.53 6.75
N PRO A 211 28.43 -0.53 8.06
CA PRO A 211 27.45 -0.76 9.12
C PRO A 211 26.67 0.52 9.42
N PHE A 212 25.34 0.43 9.42
CA PHE A 212 24.50 1.49 9.99
C PHE A 212 24.63 1.47 11.52
N VAL A 213 25.27 2.51 12.04
CA VAL A 213 25.21 2.91 13.45
C VAL A 213 23.90 3.67 13.63
N LEU A 214 23.07 3.21 14.57
CA LEU A 214 21.91 3.92 15.07
C LEU A 214 22.35 5.20 15.80
N VAL A 215 21.80 6.34 15.38
CA VAL A 215 21.56 7.50 16.24
C VAL A 215 20.11 7.93 16.03
#